data_AF-A0A6G0WZY5-F1
#
_entry.id   AF-A0A6G0WZY5-F1
#
_cell.length_a   1.000
_cell.length_b   1.000
_cell.length_c   1.000
_cell.angle_alpha   90.00
_cell.angle_beta   90.00
_cell.angle_gamma   90.00
#
_symmetry.space_group_name_H-M   'P 1'
#
loop_
_entity.id
_entity.type
_entity.pdbx_description
1 polymer ?
#
loop_
_entity_poly.entity_id
_entity_poly.type
_entity_poly.pdbx_seq_one_letter_code
_entity_poly.pdbx_strand_id
1 'polypeptide(L)'
;MRKLKTVKRVAKLKTHGCKYKPVQLHELRWSGVYAMLQRYEDFRPYLHLFENDAEPDRDLNDDVGQDDVRRIPLVDLLPSASEQLSINQLLREMATFDAITILLQQKNLIMSTVRDMFDFAMEDYPSLKNYIGPNAKIVADPAFESALVKPETGTALSSVEREAARRLRRNSDLVQMIETASDVVLNGRKRAAIDLDNEIKKRARSRVNTIQPYGDVSWIPPTSVIVERFFSGVKCMIGYLRKSMDTTTLEVIMYLKLNWDLVSLGNVSEAIKLSKATEKDSPTA
;
A
#
# COMPACT_ATOMS: atom_id res chain seq x y z
N MET A 1 -3.26 -2.50 -25.80
CA MET A 1 -1.86 -1.97 -25.79
C MET A 1 -0.83 -2.83 -26.54
N ARG A 2 -0.87 -4.17 -26.45
CA ARG A 2 0.11 -5.05 -27.14
C ARG A 2 0.23 -4.76 -28.64
N LYS A 3 -0.91 -4.52 -29.31
CA LYS A 3 -1.00 -4.14 -30.73
C LYS A 3 -0.25 -2.86 -31.11
N LEU A 4 -0.18 -1.89 -30.20
CA LEU A 4 0.52 -0.63 -30.44
C LEU A 4 2.05 -0.77 -30.35
N LYS A 5 2.57 -1.93 -29.92
CA LYS A 5 4.02 -2.18 -29.75
C LYS A 5 4.74 -2.45 -31.07
N THR A 6 4.03 -2.67 -32.17
CA THR A 6 4.67 -2.90 -33.47
C THR A 6 5.47 -1.68 -33.93
N VAL A 7 6.59 -1.90 -34.61
CA VAL A 7 7.50 -0.82 -35.04
C VAL A 7 6.76 0.26 -35.84
N LYS A 8 5.87 -0.14 -36.75
CA LYS A 8 5.04 0.75 -37.58
C LYS A 8 4.14 1.65 -36.71
N ARG A 9 3.42 1.08 -35.75
CA ARG A 9 2.46 1.81 -34.90
C ARG A 9 3.17 2.68 -33.86
N VAL A 10 4.29 2.21 -33.30
CA VAL A 10 5.14 3.04 -32.42
C VAL A 10 5.75 4.22 -33.17
N ALA A 11 6.23 4.02 -34.41
CA ALA A 11 6.74 5.10 -35.24
C ALA A 11 5.66 6.15 -35.50
N LYS A 12 4.45 5.72 -35.88
CA LYS A 12 3.29 6.61 -36.08
C LYS A 12 2.98 7.43 -34.82
N LEU A 13 2.92 6.80 -33.66
CA LEU A 13 2.70 7.48 -32.37
C LEU A 13 3.77 8.55 -32.09
N LYS A 14 5.04 8.23 -32.33
CA LYS A 14 6.15 9.17 -32.12
C LYS A 14 6.12 10.35 -33.07
N THR A 15 5.79 10.13 -34.34
CA THR A 15 5.67 11.20 -35.34
C THR A 15 4.60 12.22 -34.94
N HIS A 16 3.52 11.78 -34.30
CA HIS A 16 2.47 12.64 -33.78
C HIS A 16 2.72 13.15 -32.35
N GLY A 17 3.94 13.02 -31.83
CA GLY A 17 4.35 13.60 -30.54
C GLY A 17 3.91 12.81 -29.30
N CYS A 18 3.45 11.56 -29.45
CA CYS A 18 3.12 10.71 -28.31
C CYS A 18 4.40 10.32 -27.54
N LYS A 19 4.51 10.76 -26.29
CA LYS A 19 5.63 10.45 -25.40
C LYS A 19 5.49 9.10 -24.69
N TYR A 20 4.28 8.54 -24.69
CA TYR A 20 3.96 7.31 -23.98
C TYR A 20 4.40 6.08 -24.78
N LYS A 21 4.88 5.05 -24.07
CA LYS A 21 5.22 3.75 -24.66
C LYS A 21 4.11 2.72 -24.36
N PRO A 22 3.77 1.86 -25.33
CA PRO A 22 2.85 0.76 -25.09
C PRO A 22 3.49 -0.27 -24.16
N VAL A 23 2.75 -0.66 -23.13
CA VAL A 23 3.19 -1.61 -22.10
C VAL A 23 2.26 -2.83 -22.15
N GLN A 24 2.81 -4.01 -21.87
CA GLN A 24 2.01 -5.22 -21.71
C GLN A 24 1.46 -5.24 -20.28
N LEU A 25 0.18 -5.58 -20.13
CA LEU A 25 -0.40 -5.79 -18.81
C LEU A 25 0.39 -6.89 -18.10
N HIS A 26 0.84 -6.59 -16.89
CA HIS A 26 1.35 -7.59 -15.97
C HIS A 26 0.27 -7.82 -14.91
N GLU A 27 -0.42 -8.96 -14.99
CA GLU A 27 -1.66 -9.25 -14.25
C GLU A 27 -1.47 -9.46 -12.73
N LEU A 28 -0.27 -9.27 -12.20
CA LEU A 28 0.03 -9.66 -10.82
C LEU A 28 -0.50 -8.70 -9.75
N ARG A 29 -0.94 -7.47 -10.10
CA ARG A 29 -1.41 -6.48 -9.12
C ARG A 29 -2.52 -5.60 -9.69
N TRP A 30 -3.52 -5.31 -8.88
CA TRP A 30 -4.64 -4.41 -9.20
C TRP A 30 -4.18 -3.00 -9.62
N SER A 31 -3.08 -2.49 -9.03
CA SER A 31 -2.45 -1.23 -9.45
C SER A 31 -1.89 -1.28 -10.87
N GLY A 32 -1.54 -2.46 -11.37
CA GLY A 32 -1.20 -2.70 -12.77
C GLY A 32 -2.41 -2.52 -13.69
N VAL A 33 -3.59 -2.99 -13.29
CA VAL A 33 -4.83 -2.82 -14.05
C VAL A 33 -5.21 -1.33 -14.10
N TYR A 34 -5.19 -0.63 -12.96
CA TYR A 34 -5.43 0.81 -12.90
C TYR A 34 -4.44 1.60 -13.77
N ALA A 35 -3.14 1.31 -13.65
CA ALA A 35 -2.11 1.97 -14.46
C ALA A 35 -2.27 1.71 -15.96
N MET A 36 -2.82 0.55 -16.35
CA MET A 36 -3.11 0.24 -17.75
C MET A 36 -4.31 1.00 -18.28
N LEU A 37 -5.39 1.14 -17.51
CA LEU A 37 -6.53 1.98 -17.88
C LEU A 37 -6.14 3.47 -17.94
N GLN A 38 -5.35 3.94 -16.98
CA GLN A 38 -4.81 5.30 -17.01
C GLN A 38 -3.96 5.54 -18.25
N ARG A 39 -3.08 4.58 -18.58
CA ARG A 39 -2.25 4.65 -19.79
C ARG A 39 -3.11 4.65 -21.05
N TYR A 40 -4.18 3.87 -21.09
CA TYR A 40 -5.13 3.90 -22.19
C TYR A 40 -5.70 5.31 -22.40
N GLU A 41 -6.14 6.00 -21.35
CA GLU A 41 -6.58 7.40 -21.43
C GLU A 41 -5.48 8.33 -21.95
N ASP A 42 -4.22 8.10 -21.54
CA ASP A 42 -3.08 8.87 -22.05
C ASP A 42 -2.86 8.67 -23.57
N PHE A 43 -3.22 7.50 -24.11
CA PHE A 43 -3.17 7.19 -25.54
C PHE A 43 -4.42 7.61 -26.31
N ARG A 44 -5.55 7.81 -25.63
CA ARG A 44 -6.86 8.15 -26.25
C ARG A 44 -6.78 9.26 -27.30
N PRO A 45 -6.06 10.39 -27.07
CA PRO A 45 -5.96 11.45 -28.07
C PRO A 45 -5.32 11.01 -29.39
N TYR A 46 -4.57 9.91 -29.41
CA TYR A 46 -3.86 9.38 -30.57
C TYR A 46 -4.55 8.19 -31.22
N LEU A 47 -5.65 7.68 -30.64
CA LEU A 47 -6.33 6.48 -31.16
C LEU A 47 -7.00 6.70 -32.51
N HIS A 48 -7.46 7.93 -32.79
CA HIS A 48 -8.02 8.31 -34.10
C HIS A 48 -7.04 8.06 -35.26
N LEU A 49 -5.73 8.06 -35.00
CA LEU A 49 -4.70 7.76 -36.00
C LEU A 49 -4.79 6.31 -36.52
N PHE A 50 -5.51 5.42 -35.82
CA PHE A 50 -5.61 4.00 -36.13
C PHE A 50 -6.99 3.56 -36.61
N GLU A 51 -7.91 4.49 -36.88
CA GLU A 51 -9.25 4.18 -37.42
C GLU A 51 -9.19 3.43 -38.76
N ASN A 52 -8.13 3.64 -39.53
CA ASN A 52 -7.91 2.94 -40.81
C ASN A 52 -6.96 1.74 -40.70
N ASP A 53 -6.55 1.33 -39.49
CA ASP A 53 -5.61 0.22 -39.25
C ASP A 53 -6.35 -1.13 -39.22
N ALA A 54 -6.82 -1.54 -40.41
CA ALA A 54 -7.53 -2.78 -40.66
C ALA A 54 -6.60 -3.99 -40.88
N GLU A 55 -5.27 -3.79 -40.95
CA GLU A 55 -4.33 -4.89 -41.18
C GLU A 55 -4.06 -5.68 -39.88
N PRO A 56 -4.20 -7.02 -39.90
CA PRO A 56 -3.72 -7.88 -38.81
C PRO A 56 -2.19 -7.84 -38.74
N ASP A 57 -1.61 -8.27 -37.61
CA ASP A 57 -0.15 -8.27 -37.45
C ASP A 57 0.46 -9.36 -38.35
N ARG A 58 1.46 -9.00 -39.18
CA ARG A 58 2.01 -9.85 -40.26
C ARG A 58 2.80 -11.09 -39.80
N ASP A 59 3.04 -11.27 -38.51
CA ASP A 59 3.89 -12.35 -37.99
C ASP A 59 3.03 -13.42 -37.27
N LEU A 60 2.22 -14.15 -38.04
CA LEU A 60 1.46 -15.31 -37.57
C LEU A 60 2.09 -16.58 -38.15
N ASN A 61 2.66 -17.43 -37.28
CA ASN A 61 2.93 -18.82 -37.67
C ASN A 61 1.59 -19.56 -37.79
N ASP A 62 1.50 -20.56 -38.67
CA ASP A 62 0.26 -21.35 -38.89
C ASP A 62 -0.25 -22.06 -37.62
N ASP A 63 0.63 -22.23 -36.61
CA ASP A 63 0.37 -22.90 -35.33
C ASP A 63 -0.29 -22.00 -34.26
N VAL A 64 -0.62 -20.75 -34.60
CA VAL A 64 -1.24 -19.79 -33.67
C VAL A 64 -2.76 -19.98 -33.63
N GLY A 65 -3.34 -20.25 -32.46
CA GLY A 65 -4.77 -20.48 -32.27
C GLY A 65 -5.69 -19.39 -32.86
N GLN A 66 -6.93 -19.78 -33.22
CA GLN A 66 -7.91 -18.92 -33.88
C GLN A 66 -8.28 -17.66 -33.07
N ASP A 67 -8.13 -17.70 -31.74
CA ASP A 67 -8.44 -16.59 -30.83
C ASP A 67 -7.25 -15.65 -30.54
N ASP A 68 -6.11 -15.76 -31.23
CA ASP A 68 -4.99 -14.85 -30.98
C ASP A 68 -5.37 -13.41 -31.39
N VAL A 69 -5.30 -12.49 -30.43
CA VAL A 69 -5.47 -11.04 -30.60
C VAL A 69 -4.69 -10.51 -31.80
N ARG A 70 -3.55 -11.11 -32.18
CA ARG A 70 -2.77 -10.76 -33.39
C ARG A 70 -3.57 -10.85 -34.70
N ARG A 71 -4.56 -11.73 -34.80
CA ARG A 71 -5.48 -11.89 -35.95
C ARG A 71 -6.54 -10.79 -36.03
N ILE A 72 -6.87 -10.15 -34.91
CA ILE A 72 -7.87 -9.08 -34.85
C ILE A 72 -7.22 -7.75 -35.28
N PRO A 73 -7.80 -7.02 -36.25
CA PRO A 73 -7.38 -5.67 -36.60
C PRO A 73 -7.37 -4.72 -35.40
N LEU A 74 -6.52 -3.69 -35.43
CA LEU A 74 -6.49 -2.73 -34.33
C LEU A 74 -7.77 -1.89 -34.27
N VAL A 75 -8.35 -1.57 -35.43
CA VAL A 75 -9.60 -0.79 -35.52
C VAL A 75 -10.75 -1.45 -34.76
N ASP A 76 -10.89 -2.77 -34.84
CA ASP A 76 -11.96 -3.53 -34.17
C ASP A 76 -11.78 -3.60 -32.64
N LEU A 77 -10.60 -3.23 -32.15
CA LEU A 77 -10.28 -3.15 -30.73
C LEU A 77 -10.39 -1.73 -30.17
N LEU A 78 -10.75 -0.74 -31.00
CA LEU A 78 -11.03 0.61 -30.53
C LEU A 78 -12.39 0.62 -29.83
N PRO A 79 -12.47 1.07 -28.57
CA PRO A 79 -13.74 1.07 -27.86
C PRO A 79 -14.70 2.08 -28.48
N SER A 80 -15.96 1.69 -28.52
CA SER A 80 -17.07 2.57 -28.87
C SER A 80 -17.22 3.72 -27.87
N ALA A 81 -17.99 4.75 -28.23
CA ALA A 81 -18.26 5.88 -27.34
C ALA A 81 -18.94 5.44 -26.02
N SER A 82 -19.78 4.40 -26.06
CA SER A 82 -20.43 3.85 -24.86
C SER A 82 -19.43 3.13 -23.95
N GLU A 83 -18.60 2.24 -24.52
CA GLU A 83 -17.55 1.55 -23.76
C GLU A 83 -16.53 2.53 -23.19
N GLN A 84 -16.23 3.60 -23.92
CA GLN A 84 -15.36 4.67 -23.46
C GLN A 84 -15.94 5.43 -22.25
N LEU A 85 -17.25 5.61 -22.16
CA LEU A 85 -17.90 6.16 -20.98
C LEU A 85 -17.79 5.20 -19.79
N SER A 86 -18.00 3.90 -20.01
CA SER A 86 -17.83 2.86 -18.98
C SER A 86 -16.39 2.79 -18.47
N ILE A 87 -15.38 2.87 -19.35
CA ILE A 87 -13.96 2.91 -18.99
C ILE A 87 -13.68 4.14 -18.10
N ASN A 88 -14.20 5.31 -18.47
CA ASN A 88 -14.02 6.54 -17.71
C ASN A 88 -14.72 6.51 -16.33
N GLN A 89 -15.85 5.83 -16.22
CA GLN A 89 -16.50 5.60 -14.94
C GLN A 89 -15.64 4.68 -14.06
N LEU A 90 -15.24 3.53 -14.59
CA LEU A 90 -14.40 2.57 -13.87
C LEU A 90 -13.08 3.19 -13.40
N LEU A 91 -12.43 3.99 -14.25
CA LEU A 91 -11.17 4.65 -13.90
C LEU A 91 -11.35 5.63 -12.73
N ARG A 92 -12.49 6.33 -12.64
CA ARG A 92 -12.80 7.21 -11.50
C ARG A 92 -12.97 6.40 -10.21
N GLU A 93 -13.73 5.32 -10.26
CA GLU A 93 -13.93 4.42 -9.11
C GLU A 93 -12.59 3.84 -8.62
N MET A 94 -11.77 3.34 -9.54
CA MET A 94 -10.44 2.80 -9.23
C MET A 94 -9.47 3.86 -8.70
N ALA A 95 -9.60 5.12 -9.12
CA ALA A 95 -8.74 6.21 -8.63
C ALA A 95 -8.93 6.50 -7.14
N THR A 96 -10.16 6.35 -6.64
CA THR A 96 -10.45 6.47 -5.20
C THR A 96 -9.75 5.37 -4.41
N PHE A 97 -9.83 4.12 -4.88
CA PHE A 97 -9.11 3.00 -4.26
C PHE A 97 -7.59 3.15 -4.34
N ASP A 98 -7.04 3.60 -5.48
CA ASP A 98 -5.61 3.91 -5.64
C ASP A 98 -5.15 4.93 -4.60
N ALA A 99 -5.91 6.00 -4.38
CA ALA A 99 -5.60 6.98 -3.35
C ALA A 99 -5.58 6.36 -1.94
N ILE A 100 -6.64 5.63 -1.55
CA ILE A 100 -6.75 5.00 -0.24
C ILE A 100 -5.58 4.06 0.02
N THR A 101 -5.28 3.16 -0.92
CA THR A 101 -4.20 2.17 -0.75
C THR A 101 -2.81 2.78 -0.72
N ILE A 102 -2.57 3.87 -1.46
CA ILE A 102 -1.31 4.63 -1.36
C ILE A 102 -1.17 5.24 0.04
N LEU A 103 -2.25 5.79 0.59
CA LEU A 103 -2.25 6.35 1.94
C LEU A 103 -2.04 5.28 3.02
N LEU A 104 -2.67 4.10 2.88
CA LEU A 104 -2.45 2.96 3.79
C LEU A 104 -1.00 2.47 3.83
N GLN A 105 -0.20 2.77 2.80
CA GLN A 105 1.21 2.43 2.71
C GLN A 105 2.15 3.49 3.33
N GLN A 106 1.62 4.57 3.89
CA GLN A 106 2.41 5.58 4.58
C GLN A 106 2.94 5.05 5.93
N LYS A 107 4.08 5.59 6.38
CA LYS A 107 4.74 5.15 7.62
C LYS A 107 4.10 5.72 8.88
N ASN A 108 3.55 6.93 8.80
CA ASN A 108 3.04 7.69 9.94
C ASN A 108 1.52 7.67 9.93
N LEU A 109 0.95 6.48 10.05
CA LEU A 109 -0.50 6.29 10.01
C LEU A 109 -0.98 5.84 11.38
N ILE A 110 -2.13 6.38 11.78
CA ILE A 110 -2.76 6.11 13.07
C ILE A 110 -4.00 5.23 12.83
N MET A 111 -4.33 4.35 13.78
CA MET A 111 -5.48 3.43 13.68
C MET A 111 -6.80 4.16 13.38
N SER A 112 -7.09 5.27 14.07
CA SER A 112 -8.29 6.08 13.78
C SER A 112 -8.32 6.62 12.35
N THR A 113 -7.18 7.04 11.80
CA THR A 113 -7.10 7.53 10.42
C THR A 113 -7.35 6.41 9.40
N VAL A 114 -6.89 5.19 9.68
CA VAL A 114 -7.24 4.00 8.86
C VAL A 114 -8.74 3.74 8.91
N ARG A 115 -9.34 3.83 10.10
CA ARG A 115 -10.78 3.64 10.29
C ARG A 115 -11.58 4.68 9.50
N ASP A 116 -11.18 5.94 9.54
CA ASP A 116 -11.80 7.02 8.76
C ASP A 116 -11.74 6.74 7.25
N MET A 117 -10.60 6.26 6.73
CA MET A 117 -10.45 5.87 5.33
C MET A 117 -11.38 4.71 4.94
N PHE A 118 -11.51 3.71 5.81
CA PHE A 118 -12.42 2.59 5.56
C PHE A 118 -13.88 3.00 5.64
N ASP A 119 -14.23 3.90 6.56
CA ASP A 119 -15.59 4.42 6.68
C ASP A 119 -15.97 5.25 5.45
N PHE A 120 -15.04 6.09 4.96
CA PHE A 120 -15.20 6.78 3.67
C PHE A 120 -15.41 5.79 2.51
N ALA A 121 -14.61 4.72 2.43
CA ALA A 121 -14.78 3.71 1.38
C ALA A 121 -16.12 2.96 1.49
N MET A 122 -16.65 2.75 2.70
CA MET A 122 -17.93 2.09 2.92
C MET A 122 -19.14 2.98 2.60
N GLU A 123 -19.01 4.31 2.70
CA GLU A 123 -20.05 5.26 2.28
C GLU A 123 -20.35 5.11 0.78
N ASP A 124 -19.29 5.05 -0.03
CA ASP A 124 -19.42 4.88 -1.49
C ASP A 124 -19.70 3.41 -1.89
N TYR A 125 -19.17 2.44 -1.13
CA TYR A 125 -19.27 1.01 -1.45
C TYR A 125 -19.74 0.18 -0.25
N PRO A 126 -21.06 0.08 -0.02
CA PRO A 126 -21.61 -0.66 1.12
C PRO A 126 -21.25 -2.16 1.13
N SER A 127 -20.94 -2.74 -0.03
CA SER A 127 -20.50 -4.14 -0.17
C SER A 127 -19.18 -4.44 0.55
N LEU A 128 -18.35 -3.43 0.80
CA LEU A 128 -17.07 -3.58 1.50
C LEU A 128 -17.23 -3.82 3.00
N LYS A 129 -18.41 -3.53 3.57
CA LYS A 129 -18.67 -3.66 5.02
C LYS A 129 -18.31 -5.02 5.60
N ASN A 130 -18.49 -6.09 4.82
CA ASN A 130 -18.17 -7.45 5.24
C ASN A 130 -16.67 -7.74 5.33
N TYR A 131 -15.83 -6.90 4.72
CA TYR A 131 -14.37 -7.07 4.61
C TYR A 131 -13.60 -6.06 5.45
N ILE A 132 -14.00 -4.77 5.41
CA ILE A 132 -13.29 -3.68 6.08
C ILE A 132 -14.06 -3.09 7.26
N GLY A 133 -15.25 -3.60 7.58
CA GLY A 133 -16.01 -3.15 8.75
C GLY A 133 -15.32 -3.51 10.08
N PRO A 134 -15.62 -2.79 11.18
CA PRO A 134 -15.02 -3.05 12.50
C PRO A 134 -15.35 -4.45 13.04
N ASN A 135 -16.46 -5.04 12.59
CA ASN A 135 -16.90 -6.39 12.96
C ASN A 135 -16.78 -7.37 11.77
N ALA A 136 -15.93 -7.07 10.78
CA ALA A 136 -15.70 -7.97 9.65
C ALA A 136 -15.07 -9.28 10.12
N LYS A 137 -15.37 -10.39 9.43
CA LYS A 137 -14.85 -11.73 9.79
C LYS A 137 -13.32 -11.82 9.77
N ILE A 138 -12.66 -10.91 9.06
CA ILE A 138 -11.20 -10.84 8.93
C ILE A 138 -10.56 -10.23 10.18
N VAL A 139 -11.30 -9.43 10.95
CA VAL A 139 -10.80 -8.78 12.17
C VAL A 139 -10.60 -9.83 13.26
N ALA A 140 -9.37 -9.95 13.76
CA ALA A 140 -9.01 -10.95 14.76
C ALA A 140 -9.62 -10.67 16.13
N ASP A 141 -9.61 -9.40 16.56
CA ASP A 141 -10.23 -8.95 17.81
C ASP A 141 -10.90 -7.58 17.60
N PRO A 142 -12.22 -7.57 17.32
CA PRO A 142 -12.99 -6.34 17.13
C PRO A 142 -13.00 -5.41 18.35
N ALA A 143 -12.96 -5.99 19.56
CA ALA A 143 -13.00 -5.22 20.79
C ALA A 143 -11.65 -4.51 21.02
N PHE A 144 -10.54 -5.18 20.71
CA PHE A 144 -9.21 -4.58 20.76
C PHE A 144 -9.04 -3.45 19.74
N GLU A 145 -9.38 -3.66 18.46
CA GLU A 145 -9.26 -2.61 17.43
C GLU A 145 -10.14 -1.39 17.76
N SER A 146 -11.36 -1.62 18.23
CA SER A 146 -12.25 -0.55 18.73
C SER A 146 -11.64 0.17 19.92
N ALA A 147 -10.97 -0.57 20.82
CA ALA A 147 -10.29 0.01 21.97
C ALA A 147 -9.08 0.90 21.60
N LEU A 148 -8.50 0.74 20.42
CA LEU A 148 -7.43 1.62 19.92
C LEU A 148 -8.00 2.90 19.28
N VAL A 149 -9.11 2.78 18.54
CA VAL A 149 -9.72 3.91 17.83
C VAL A 149 -10.52 4.84 18.75
N LYS A 150 -11.18 4.29 19.77
CA LYS A 150 -12.05 5.07 20.67
C LYS A 150 -11.32 6.12 21.53
N PRO A 151 -10.14 5.84 22.11
CA PRO A 151 -9.34 6.84 22.82
C PRO A 151 -8.93 8.01 21.92
N GLU A 152 -8.62 7.74 20.65
CA GLU A 152 -8.20 8.76 19.69
C GLU A 152 -9.36 9.62 19.17
N THR A 153 -10.58 9.08 19.17
CA THR A 153 -11.81 9.78 18.75
C THR A 153 -12.56 10.45 19.92
N GLY A 154 -12.09 10.27 21.16
CA GLY A 154 -12.70 10.86 22.36
C GLY A 154 -13.96 10.14 22.84
N THR A 155 -14.20 8.90 22.39
CA THR A 155 -15.39 8.12 22.76
C THR A 155 -15.12 7.20 23.95
N ALA A 156 -16.14 7.00 24.79
CA ALA A 156 -16.01 6.18 25.99
C ALA A 156 -15.87 4.69 25.65
N LEU A 157 -14.85 4.04 26.22
CA LEU A 157 -14.61 2.60 26.08
C LEU A 157 -15.65 1.77 26.84
N SER A 158 -16.11 0.69 26.23
CA SER A 158 -16.93 -0.34 26.88
C SER A 158 -16.09 -1.21 27.82
N SER A 159 -16.73 -1.89 28.78
CA SER A 159 -16.05 -2.80 29.72
C SER A 159 -15.21 -3.88 29.01
N VAL A 160 -15.72 -4.43 27.91
CA VAL A 160 -15.06 -5.48 27.11
C VAL A 160 -13.81 -4.93 26.39
N GLU A 161 -13.89 -3.69 25.91
CA GLU A 161 -12.79 -3.00 25.21
C GLU A 161 -11.68 -2.62 26.19
N ARG A 162 -12.06 -2.17 27.40
CA ARG A 162 -11.08 -1.91 28.46
C ARG A 162 -10.34 -3.17 28.87
N GLU A 163 -11.05 -4.29 28.93
CA GLU A 163 -10.51 -5.62 29.27
C GLU A 163 -9.52 -6.11 28.20
N ALA A 164 -9.82 -5.88 26.92
CA ALA A 164 -8.95 -6.21 25.79
C ALA A 164 -7.67 -5.32 25.77
N ALA A 165 -7.81 -4.02 26.03
CA ALA A 165 -6.69 -3.06 26.04
C ALA A 165 -5.96 -2.92 27.39
N ARG A 166 -6.18 -3.84 28.35
CA ARG A 166 -5.58 -3.75 29.70
C ARG A 166 -4.07 -3.59 29.69
N ARG A 167 -3.37 -4.25 28.77
CA ARG A 167 -1.90 -4.20 28.64
C ARG A 167 -1.38 -2.85 28.13
N LEU A 168 -2.23 -2.03 27.52
CA LEU A 168 -1.89 -0.71 26.98
C LEU A 168 -2.23 0.44 27.95
N ARG A 169 -2.75 0.11 29.13
CA ARG A 169 -3.08 1.10 30.16
C ARG A 169 -1.79 1.69 30.73
N ARG A 170 -1.69 3.02 30.74
CA ARG A 170 -0.50 3.74 31.20
C ARG A 170 -0.37 3.59 32.73
N ASN A 171 0.80 3.17 33.22
CA ASN A 171 1.21 3.44 34.60
C ASN A 171 1.60 4.92 34.67
N SER A 172 1.15 5.63 35.72
CA SER A 172 0.99 7.09 35.76
C SER A 172 2.27 7.96 35.69
N ASP A 173 3.47 7.38 35.56
CA ASP A 173 4.69 8.09 36.00
C ASP A 173 5.66 8.56 34.91
N LEU A 174 5.33 8.48 33.61
CA LEU A 174 6.22 9.00 32.55
C LEU A 174 5.50 10.03 31.68
N VAL A 175 5.96 11.27 31.83
CA VAL A 175 5.36 12.54 31.42
C VAL A 175 5.78 12.97 30.01
N GLN A 176 4.79 13.56 29.31
CA GLN A 176 4.81 14.62 28.29
C GLN A 176 5.44 14.49 26.88
N MET A 177 4.67 15.09 25.97
CA MET A 177 5.04 15.86 24.77
C MET A 177 5.63 15.11 23.59
N ILE A 178 4.76 14.85 22.61
CA ILE A 178 5.09 15.14 21.21
C ILE A 178 3.87 15.85 20.58
N GLU A 179 3.96 17.18 20.48
CA GLU A 179 3.30 17.88 19.38
C GLU A 179 4.03 17.48 18.10
N THR A 180 3.29 17.05 17.08
CA THR A 180 3.38 17.65 15.76
C THR A 180 2.30 17.05 14.88
N ALA A 181 1.30 17.86 14.55
CA ALA A 181 0.54 17.68 13.33
C ALA A 181 1.53 17.67 12.17
N SER A 182 1.76 16.51 11.57
CA SER A 182 2.45 16.44 10.29
C SER A 182 1.46 16.90 9.24
N ASP A 183 1.72 18.09 8.69
CA ASP A 183 1.00 18.62 7.54
C ASP A 183 1.39 17.76 6.32
N VAL A 184 0.55 16.78 5.99
CA VAL A 184 0.76 15.92 4.83
C VAL A 184 0.30 16.69 3.60
N VAL A 185 1.24 17.42 2.98
CA VAL A 185 1.06 17.97 1.64
C VAL A 185 1.45 16.88 0.64
N LEU A 186 0.43 16.22 0.07
CA LEU A 186 0.61 15.32 -1.06
C LEU A 186 0.89 16.17 -2.31
N ASN A 187 2.17 16.41 -2.60
CA ASN A 187 2.54 17.11 -3.82
C ASN A 187 2.18 16.26 -5.05
N GLY A 188 1.16 16.75 -5.76
CA GLY A 188 0.68 16.30 -7.05
C GLY A 188 -0.20 15.06 -6.96
N ARG A 189 -1.53 15.20 -6.84
CA ARG A 189 -2.48 14.15 -7.26
C ARG A 189 -3.93 14.62 -7.38
N LYS A 190 -4.66 13.79 -8.14
CA LYS A 190 -6.01 13.90 -8.68
C LYS A 190 -7.08 14.21 -7.61
N ARG A 191 -8.18 14.85 -8.03
CA ARG A 191 -9.29 15.36 -7.18
C ARG A 191 -9.71 14.40 -6.05
N ALA A 192 -9.87 13.11 -6.32
CA ALA A 192 -10.28 12.12 -5.32
C ALA A 192 -9.33 11.99 -4.10
N ALA A 193 -8.02 12.17 -4.28
CA ALA A 193 -7.07 12.15 -3.17
C ALA A 193 -7.16 13.41 -2.30
N ILE A 194 -7.53 14.53 -2.90
CA ILE A 194 -7.75 15.82 -2.21
C ILE A 194 -9.05 15.75 -1.41
N ASP A 195 -10.11 15.19 -2.00
CA ASP A 195 -11.41 15.03 -1.34
C ASP A 195 -11.29 14.09 -0.12
N LEU A 196 -10.57 12.97 -0.27
CA LEU A 196 -10.27 12.06 0.84
C LEU A 196 -9.43 12.74 1.94
N ASP A 197 -8.38 13.46 1.59
CA ASP A 197 -7.53 14.18 2.54
C ASP A 197 -8.32 15.27 3.30
N ASN A 198 -9.20 16.00 2.60
CA ASN A 198 -10.07 17.00 3.20
C ASN A 198 -11.07 16.37 4.17
N GLU A 199 -11.65 15.22 3.82
CA GLU A 199 -12.60 14.51 4.68
C GLU A 199 -11.90 13.91 5.92
N ILE A 200 -10.70 13.33 5.74
CA ILE A 200 -9.87 12.87 6.86
C ILE A 200 -9.50 14.05 7.77
N LYS A 201 -9.07 15.18 7.21
CA LYS A 201 -8.74 16.39 7.98
C LYS A 201 -9.96 16.95 8.72
N LYS A 202 -11.14 16.92 8.10
CA LYS A 202 -12.40 17.32 8.73
C LYS A 202 -12.76 16.41 9.91
N ARG A 203 -12.67 15.08 9.72
CA ARG A 203 -12.90 14.08 10.77
C ARG A 203 -11.88 14.19 11.90
N ALA A 204 -10.60 14.42 11.58
CA ALA A 204 -9.56 14.66 12.56
C ALA A 204 -9.81 15.94 13.39
N ARG A 205 -10.26 17.03 12.76
CA ARG A 205 -10.60 18.29 13.45
C ARG A 205 -11.83 18.17 14.38
N SER A 206 -12.74 17.24 14.09
CA SER A 206 -13.89 16.98 14.96
C SER A 206 -13.57 16.14 16.21
N ARG A 207 -12.35 15.60 16.33
CA ARG A 207 -11.94 14.82 17.50
C ARG A 207 -11.72 15.76 18.68
N VAL A 208 -12.48 15.54 19.76
CA VAL A 208 -12.32 16.30 21.00
C VAL A 208 -11.09 15.75 21.73
N ASN A 209 -10.10 16.61 22.00
CA ASN A 209 -8.93 16.29 22.83
C ASN A 209 -9.36 16.09 24.29
N THR A 210 -9.94 14.94 24.61
CA THR A 210 -10.12 14.51 25.99
C THR A 210 -8.86 13.77 26.43
N ILE A 211 -8.26 14.18 27.54
CA ILE A 211 -7.10 13.51 28.15
C ILE A 211 -7.55 12.10 28.58
N GLN A 212 -7.18 11.08 27.80
CA GLN A 212 -7.58 9.70 28.07
C GLN A 212 -6.56 8.98 28.98
N PRO A 213 -7.01 8.04 29.82
CA PRO A 213 -6.17 7.28 30.76
C PRO A 213 -5.27 6.20 30.10
N TYR A 214 -5.23 6.15 28.76
CA TYR A 214 -4.47 5.17 27.99
C TYR A 214 -3.19 5.79 27.42
N GLY A 215 -2.17 4.95 27.20
CA GLY A 215 -0.90 5.31 26.57
C GLY A 215 -1.09 6.05 25.24
N ASP A 216 -0.06 6.75 24.76
CA ASP A 216 -0.08 7.17 23.35
C ASP A 216 -0.14 5.88 22.51
N VAL A 217 -1.11 5.76 21.60
CA VAL A 217 -1.35 4.57 20.77
C VAL A 217 -0.69 4.73 19.39
N SER A 218 -0.13 5.91 19.11
CA SER A 218 0.51 6.26 17.83
C SER A 218 1.66 5.33 17.43
N TRP A 219 2.29 4.64 18.39
CA TRP A 219 3.39 3.70 18.15
C TRP A 219 2.93 2.35 17.59
N ILE A 220 1.65 2.01 17.70
CA ILE A 220 1.11 0.75 17.15
C ILE A 220 0.88 0.96 15.65
N PRO A 221 1.66 0.31 14.77
CA PRO A 221 1.48 0.49 13.34
C PRO A 221 0.14 -0.13 12.92
N PRO A 222 -0.72 0.61 12.20
CA PRO A 222 -2.05 0.12 11.84
C PRO A 222 -2.04 -0.84 10.65
N THR A 223 -0.96 -0.88 9.88
CA THR A 223 -0.81 -1.77 8.72
C THR A 223 0.51 -2.54 8.79
N SER A 224 0.50 -3.77 8.28
CA SER A 224 1.69 -4.62 8.16
C SER A 224 2.66 -4.16 7.06
N VAL A 225 2.44 -3.01 6.42
CA VAL A 225 3.26 -2.51 5.30
C VAL A 225 4.72 -2.31 5.71
N ILE A 226 4.97 -1.89 6.96
CA ILE A 226 6.34 -1.75 7.49
C ILE A 226 7.04 -3.11 7.49
N VAL A 227 6.34 -4.15 7.92
CA VAL A 227 6.83 -5.54 7.94
C VAL A 227 7.07 -6.06 6.52
N GLU A 228 6.14 -5.84 5.60
CA GLU A 228 6.30 -6.25 4.19
C GLU A 228 7.49 -5.57 3.51
N ARG A 229 7.67 -4.27 3.73
CA ARG A 229 8.82 -3.50 3.23
C ARG A 229 10.12 -4.04 3.81
N PHE A 230 10.12 -4.39 5.09
CA PHE A 230 11.26 -5.00 5.75
C PHE A 230 11.61 -6.34 5.10
N PHE A 231 10.67 -7.27 4.95
CA PHE A 231 10.91 -8.55 4.27
C PHE A 231 11.35 -8.38 2.81
N SER A 232 10.78 -7.41 2.09
CA SER A 232 11.22 -7.09 0.73
C SER A 232 12.65 -6.56 0.71
N GLY A 233 13.02 -5.69 1.67
CA GLY A 233 14.37 -5.17 1.82
C GLY A 233 15.37 -6.28 2.13
N VAL A 234 15.04 -7.16 3.08
CA VAL A 234 15.84 -8.35 3.43
C VAL A 234 16.03 -9.25 2.22
N LYS A 235 14.96 -9.51 1.45
CA LYS A 235 15.04 -10.30 0.21
C LYS A 235 15.98 -9.68 -0.81
N CYS A 236 15.98 -8.35 -0.96
CA CYS A 236 16.89 -7.64 -1.86
C CYS A 236 18.35 -7.68 -1.37
N MET A 237 18.58 -7.50 -0.07
CA MET A 237 19.93 -7.46 0.50
C MET A 237 20.59 -8.83 0.56
N ILE A 238 19.89 -9.83 1.10
CA ILE A 238 20.43 -11.18 1.28
C ILE A 238 20.37 -11.95 -0.04
N GLY A 239 19.44 -11.61 -0.93
CA GLY A 239 19.36 -12.20 -2.26
C GLY A 239 19.25 -13.72 -2.18
N TYR A 240 20.09 -14.43 -2.93
CA TYR A 240 20.05 -15.90 -3.02
C TYR A 240 20.54 -16.59 -1.73
N LEU A 241 21.39 -15.94 -0.92
CA LEU A 241 21.98 -16.53 0.29
C LEU A 241 20.93 -16.95 1.32
N ARG A 242 19.73 -16.39 1.26
CA ARG A 242 18.58 -16.78 2.10
C ARG A 242 18.22 -18.26 1.95
N LYS A 243 18.50 -18.86 0.79
CA LYS A 243 18.19 -20.27 0.50
C LYS A 243 19.23 -21.24 1.07
N SER A 244 20.45 -20.75 1.30
CA SER A 244 21.58 -21.55 1.80
C SER A 244 21.85 -21.29 3.29
N MET A 245 21.08 -20.43 3.92
CA MET A 245 21.24 -20.01 5.31
C MET A 245 20.23 -20.73 6.19
N ASP A 246 20.65 -21.11 7.40
CA ASP A 246 19.73 -21.65 8.38
C ASP A 246 18.71 -20.60 8.85
N THR A 247 17.51 -21.03 9.24
CA THR A 247 16.42 -20.13 9.65
C THR A 247 16.80 -19.28 10.85
N THR A 248 17.54 -19.84 11.81
CA THR A 248 18.00 -19.11 13.00
C THR A 248 18.98 -18.01 12.64
N THR A 249 19.90 -18.28 11.73
CA THR A 249 20.91 -17.30 11.29
C THR A 249 20.24 -16.16 10.51
N LEU A 250 19.28 -16.50 9.65
CA LEU A 250 18.50 -15.52 8.91
C LEU A 250 17.71 -14.60 9.85
N GLU A 251 17.06 -15.17 10.87
CA GLU A 251 16.30 -14.44 11.88
C GLU A 251 17.19 -13.45 12.66
N VAL A 252 18.36 -13.90 13.13
CA VAL A 252 19.31 -13.04 13.85
C VAL A 252 19.78 -11.86 12.99
N ILE A 253 20.10 -12.10 11.72
CA ILE A 253 20.51 -11.03 10.79
C ILE A 253 19.36 -10.03 10.58
N MET A 254 18.13 -10.52 10.44
CA MET A 254 16.95 -9.67 10.32
C MET A 254 16.74 -8.85 11.59
N TYR A 255 16.81 -9.47 12.76
CA TYR A 255 16.63 -8.81 14.06
C TYR A 255 17.67 -7.71 14.30
N LEU A 256 18.95 -8.00 14.06
CA LEU A 256 20.03 -7.01 14.18
C LEU A 256 19.84 -5.84 13.23
N LYS A 257 19.30 -6.09 12.03
CA LYS A 257 19.05 -5.02 11.05
C LYS A 257 17.88 -4.12 11.45
N LEU A 258 16.81 -4.69 12.01
CA LEU A 258 15.67 -3.92 12.49
C LEU A 258 16.05 -3.03 13.67
N ASN A 259 16.92 -3.53 14.54
CA ASN A 259 17.39 -2.85 15.74
C ASN A 259 18.75 -2.18 15.54
N TRP A 260 19.18 -1.91 14.31
CA TRP A 260 20.53 -1.38 14.03
C TRP A 260 20.81 -0.09 14.81
N ASP A 261 19.77 0.71 15.03
CA ASP A 261 19.81 1.98 15.75
C ASP A 261 20.04 1.78 17.27
N LEU A 262 19.59 0.64 17.81
CA LEU A 262 19.78 0.23 19.20
C LEU A 262 21.07 -0.58 19.40
N VAL A 263 21.54 -1.19 18.32
CA VAL A 263 22.72 -2.05 18.25
C VAL A 263 23.89 -1.22 17.72
N SER A 264 24.30 -0.19 18.47
CA SER A 264 25.52 0.54 18.18
C SER A 264 26.74 -0.37 18.35
N LEU A 265 27.78 -0.18 17.53
CA LEU A 265 29.05 -0.91 17.65
C LEU A 265 29.65 -0.84 19.07
N GLY A 266 29.36 0.23 19.82
CA GLY A 266 29.77 0.39 21.22
C GLY A 266 29.10 -0.63 22.14
N ASN A 267 27.77 -0.69 22.14
CA ASN A 267 27.00 -1.58 23.02
C ASN A 267 27.29 -3.07 22.72
N VAL A 268 27.45 -3.41 21.43
CA VAL A 268 27.82 -4.78 21.02
C VAL A 268 29.25 -5.11 21.40
N SER A 269 30.19 -4.16 21.24
CA SER A 269 31.59 -4.34 21.65
C SER A 269 31.71 -4.53 23.16
N GLU A 270 30.94 -3.79 23.96
CA GLU A 270 30.89 -3.96 25.41
C GLU A 270 30.30 -5.32 25.81
N ALA A 271 29.20 -5.75 25.19
CA ALA A 271 28.61 -7.07 25.43
C ALA A 271 29.58 -8.21 25.06
N ILE A 272 30.31 -8.10 23.95
CA ILE A 272 31.32 -9.09 23.53
C ILE A 272 32.52 -9.10 24.48
N LYS A 273 32.92 -7.93 25.02
CA LYS A 273 33.98 -7.86 26.03
C LYS A 273 33.56 -8.51 27.34
N LEU A 274 32.31 -8.27 27.77
CA LEU A 274 31.73 -8.89 28.97
C LEU A 274 31.62 -10.40 28.84
N SER A 275 31.17 -10.93 27.69
CA SER A 275 31.07 -12.38 27.49
C SER A 275 32.42 -13.08 27.50
N LYS A 276 33.46 -12.46 26.92
CA LYS A 276 34.84 -12.96 26.98
C LYS A 276 35.46 -12.90 28.38
N ALA A 277 35.03 -11.95 29.21
CA ALA A 277 35.44 -11.89 30.61
C ALA A 277 34.79 -13.03 31.42
N THR A 278 33.51 -13.29 31.20
CA THR A 278 32.80 -14.39 31.89
C THR A 278 33.27 -15.79 31.49
N GLU A 279 33.76 -15.99 30.26
CA GLU A 279 34.40 -17.26 29.86
C GLU A 279 35.76 -17.47 30.55
N LYS A 280 36.51 -16.39 30.80
CA LYS A 280 37.80 -16.44 31.50
C LYS A 280 37.69 -16.74 32.99
N ASP A 281 36.56 -16.38 33.60
CA ASP A 281 36.29 -16.61 35.02
C ASP A 281 35.56 -17.95 35.29
N SER A 282 35.34 -18.77 34.26
CA SER A 282 34.86 -20.14 34.45
C SER A 282 36.03 -21.02 34.95
N PRO A 283 35.94 -21.62 36.16
CA PRO A 283 37.01 -22.42 36.70
C PRO A 283 37.15 -23.69 35.85
N THR A 284 38.36 -23.90 35.34
CA THR A 284 38.77 -25.12 34.66
C THR A 284 38.57 -26.28 35.63
N ALA A 285 37.67 -27.20 35.31
CA ALA A 285 37.56 -28.48 35.99
C ALA A 285 38.72 -29.39 35.60
#